data_AF-A0A6I0F6I7-F1
#
_entry.id   AF-A0A6I0F6I7-F1
#
_cell.length_a   1.000
_cell.length_b   1.000
_cell.length_c   1.000
_cell.angle_alpha   90.00
_cell.angle_beta   90.00
_cell.angle_gamma   90.00
#
_symmetry.space_group_name_H-M   'P 1'
#
loop_
_entity.id
_entity.type
_entity.pdbx_description
1 polymer ?
#
loop_
_entity_poly.entity_id
_entity_poly.type
_entity_poly.pdbx_seq_one_letter_code
_entity_poly.pdbx_strand_id
1 'polypeptide(L)'
;MGKEILTRCGYRCDLCLAYKENIEKEDKRQLLSDGWFKFFGFRIEPDDIYCEGCISSDCLTANLIDDGCPVRPCVIKRGYENCSQCDDFICEKLEERAVRLESIQEEAQEKIKRNEYHGCIKPYENIKRLNEQIKLQGQYSRMLNERIKPTEDIMRKFIELSQVIELWDKLIGNIESSYNLEKYIKYGGKNYGWELQYKKGRRTIISIHPERRAFTILFTFGRKELEGFNLVKNKISKKTLELVNNTRQYHDGKWIWLRVTDSTKLNDALVLLETKKKPDRL
;
A
#
# COMPACT_ATOMS: atom_id res chain seq x y z
N MET A 1 17.31 8.53 -12.18
CA MET A 1 17.17 8.01 -10.80
C MET A 1 16.22 6.84 -10.85
N GLY A 2 16.56 5.71 -10.22
CA GLY A 2 15.69 4.54 -10.13
C GLY A 2 14.43 4.82 -9.32
N LYS A 3 13.45 3.92 -9.40
CA LYS A 3 12.21 4.01 -8.61
C LYS A 3 12.52 3.77 -7.12
N GLU A 4 11.91 4.57 -6.25
CA GLU A 4 12.03 4.40 -4.78
C GLU A 4 11.62 2.98 -4.36
N ILE A 5 12.46 2.34 -3.52
CA ILE A 5 12.20 1.03 -2.92
C ILE A 5 12.17 1.20 -1.41
N LEU A 6 10.96 1.40 -0.88
CA LEU A 6 10.75 1.59 0.54
C LEU A 6 10.42 0.27 1.24
N THR A 7 11.22 -0.13 2.22
CA THR A 7 11.06 -1.36 3.02
C THR A 7 9.97 -1.25 4.09
N ARG A 8 9.72 -2.37 4.79
CA ARG A 8 8.72 -2.47 5.87
C ARG A 8 8.97 -1.50 7.04
N CYS A 9 10.24 -1.22 7.36
CA CYS A 9 10.63 -0.25 8.40
C CYS A 9 10.90 1.16 7.83
N GLY A 10 10.67 1.40 6.54
CA GLY A 10 10.89 2.71 5.92
C GLY A 10 12.32 3.00 5.46
N TYR A 11 13.23 2.02 5.50
CA TYR A 11 14.55 2.12 4.83
C TYR A 11 14.40 2.09 3.31
N ARG A 12 15.37 2.69 2.62
CA ARG A 12 15.43 2.84 1.16
C ARG A 12 16.47 1.90 0.55
N CYS A 13 16.03 0.72 0.11
CA CYS A 13 16.93 -0.25 -0.53
C CYS A 13 17.57 0.30 -1.81
N ASP A 14 16.86 1.15 -2.57
CA ASP A 14 17.39 1.78 -3.77
C ASP A 14 18.56 2.76 -3.52
N LEU A 15 18.81 3.11 -2.25
CA LEU A 15 19.96 3.93 -1.84
C LEU A 15 21.00 3.14 -1.03
N CYS A 16 20.63 1.96 -0.52
CA CYS A 16 21.43 1.20 0.43
C CYS A 16 22.58 0.47 -0.27
N LEU A 17 23.82 0.71 0.17
CA LEU A 17 25.02 0.10 -0.41
C LEU A 17 25.13 -1.41 -0.10
N ALA A 18 24.33 -1.94 0.84
CA ALA A 18 24.25 -3.38 1.11
C ALA A 18 23.26 -4.11 0.18
N TYR A 19 22.43 -3.38 -0.56
CA TYR A 19 21.41 -3.98 -1.43
C TYR A 19 22.07 -4.61 -2.66
N LYS A 20 21.72 -5.87 -2.97
CA LYS A 20 22.28 -6.67 -4.07
C LYS A 20 22.44 -5.89 -5.37
N GLU A 21 21.37 -5.25 -5.85
CA GLU A 21 21.40 -4.51 -7.13
C GLU A 21 22.37 -3.32 -7.09
N ASN A 22 22.59 -2.72 -5.91
CA ASN A 22 23.54 -1.61 -5.76
C ASN A 22 24.99 -2.10 -5.68
N ILE A 23 25.24 -3.25 -5.06
CA ILE A 23 26.56 -3.91 -5.03
C ILE A 23 26.96 -4.31 -6.46
N GLU A 24 26.06 -4.95 -7.20
CA GLU A 24 26.27 -5.35 -8.60
C GLU A 24 26.55 -4.16 -9.51
N LYS A 25 25.95 -3.01 -9.22
CA LYS A 25 26.14 -1.78 -9.99
C LYS A 25 27.47 -1.10 -9.69
N GLU A 26 27.83 -0.97 -8.41
CA GLU A 26 29.07 -0.35 -7.95
C GLU A 26 29.37 -0.80 -6.53
N ASP A 27 30.38 -1.64 -6.36
CA ASP A 27 30.73 -2.17 -5.04
C ASP A 27 31.33 -1.06 -4.15
N LYS A 28 30.57 -0.72 -3.10
CA LYS A 28 30.94 0.27 -2.08
C LYS A 28 30.80 -0.29 -0.66
N ARG A 29 30.95 -1.62 -0.51
CA ARG A 29 30.75 -2.28 0.79
C ARG A 29 31.76 -1.84 1.85
N GLN A 30 33.01 -1.55 1.46
CA GLN A 30 34.01 -0.96 2.37
C GLN A 30 33.54 0.38 2.94
N LEU A 31 33.11 1.30 2.08
CA LEU A 31 32.58 2.60 2.48
C LEU A 31 31.39 2.46 3.42
N LEU A 32 30.51 1.49 3.15
CA LEU A 32 29.35 1.23 4.00
C LEU A 32 29.76 0.70 5.38
N SER A 33 30.68 -0.28 5.43
CA SER A 33 31.21 -0.84 6.68
C SER A 33 31.81 0.27 7.56
N ASP A 34 32.62 1.15 6.96
CA ASP A 34 33.21 2.29 7.65
C ASP A 34 32.16 3.30 8.11
N GLY A 35 31.13 3.54 7.29
CA GLY A 35 29.99 4.38 7.65
C GLY A 35 29.16 3.82 8.80
N TRP A 36 28.89 2.51 8.81
CA TRP A 36 28.17 1.84 9.89
C TRP A 36 28.93 1.94 11.20
N PHE A 37 30.24 1.71 11.17
CA PHE A 37 31.07 1.85 12.36
C PHE A 37 31.07 3.30 12.87
N LYS A 38 31.22 4.27 11.96
CA LYS A 38 31.27 5.69 12.31
C LYS A 38 29.96 6.23 12.88
N PHE A 39 28.81 5.90 12.29
CA PHE A 39 27.53 6.54 12.62
C PHE A 39 26.59 5.70 13.48
N PHE A 40 26.84 4.39 13.58
CA PHE A 40 25.98 3.46 14.32
C PHE A 40 26.76 2.53 15.27
N GLY A 41 28.10 2.64 15.30
CA GLY A 41 28.94 1.96 16.28
C GLY A 41 29.15 0.46 16.07
N PHE A 42 28.70 -0.11 14.94
CA PHE A 42 28.87 -1.53 14.63
C PHE A 42 29.64 -1.74 13.32
N ARG A 43 30.29 -2.90 13.17
CA ARG A 43 31.04 -3.27 11.97
C ARG A 43 30.58 -4.62 11.45
N ILE A 44 30.45 -4.70 10.13
CA ILE A 44 30.29 -5.94 9.37
C ILE A 44 31.41 -5.93 8.33
N GLU A 45 32.14 -7.02 8.19
CA GLU A 45 33.21 -7.10 7.21
C GLU A 45 32.64 -6.92 5.79
N PRO A 46 33.29 -6.18 4.89
CA PRO A 46 32.74 -5.86 3.57
C PRO A 46 32.27 -7.08 2.77
N ASP A 47 32.98 -8.21 2.90
CA ASP A 47 32.64 -9.46 2.21
C ASP A 47 31.35 -10.10 2.73
N ASP A 48 30.97 -9.83 3.98
CA ASP A 48 29.72 -10.30 4.60
C ASP A 48 28.53 -9.35 4.35
N ILE A 49 28.77 -8.18 3.73
CA ILE A 49 27.72 -7.21 3.41
C ILE A 49 27.00 -7.62 2.13
N TYR A 50 25.85 -8.28 2.27
CA TYR A 50 24.95 -8.60 1.16
C TYR A 50 23.49 -8.70 1.64
N CYS A 51 22.57 -8.03 0.94
CA CYS A 51 21.15 -8.04 1.28
C CYS A 51 20.26 -8.00 0.03
N GLU A 52 19.30 -8.90 -0.05
CA GLU A 52 18.35 -9.00 -1.17
C GLU A 52 17.08 -8.16 -0.95
N GLY A 53 16.97 -7.49 0.21
CA GLY A 53 15.85 -6.62 0.55
C GLY A 53 14.59 -7.36 0.99
N CYS A 54 13.84 -6.77 1.91
CA CYS A 54 12.75 -7.46 2.62
C CYS A 54 11.34 -7.27 2.00
N ILE A 55 11.25 -6.88 0.72
CA ILE A 55 9.98 -6.44 0.12
C ILE A 55 9.46 -7.33 -1.02
N SER A 56 10.22 -8.34 -1.42
CA SER A 56 9.74 -9.35 -2.36
C SER A 56 8.67 -10.25 -1.71
N SER A 57 7.86 -10.91 -2.54
CA SER A 57 6.95 -11.96 -2.09
C SER A 57 7.67 -13.08 -1.33
N ASP A 58 8.93 -13.30 -1.70
CA ASP A 58 9.78 -14.38 -1.19
C ASP A 58 10.72 -13.88 -0.08
N CYS A 59 10.37 -12.76 0.56
CA CYS A 59 11.22 -12.13 1.59
C CYS A 59 11.53 -13.01 2.80
N LEU A 60 10.84 -14.15 2.98
CA LEU A 60 11.15 -15.14 4.01
C LEU A 60 12.33 -16.06 3.64
N THR A 61 12.64 -16.17 2.35
CA THR A 61 13.76 -16.99 1.84
C THR A 61 14.91 -16.13 1.29
N ALA A 62 14.75 -14.80 1.31
CA ALA A 62 15.76 -13.85 0.87
C ALA A 62 16.94 -13.82 1.85
N ASN A 63 18.15 -13.62 1.33
CA ASN A 63 19.32 -13.34 2.17
C ASN A 63 19.23 -11.88 2.69
N LEU A 64 19.11 -11.71 4.01
CA LEU A 64 18.88 -10.42 4.65
C LEU A 64 19.91 -10.19 5.74
N ILE A 65 20.48 -8.98 5.75
CA ILE A 65 21.50 -8.61 6.73
C ILE A 65 20.95 -8.42 8.16
N ASP A 66 19.66 -8.10 8.28
CA ASP A 66 18.94 -7.98 9.56
C ASP A 66 17.99 -9.16 9.69
N ASP A 67 18.51 -10.28 10.17
CA ASP A 67 17.78 -11.53 10.40
C ASP A 67 16.80 -11.42 11.58
N GLY A 68 17.20 -10.71 12.64
CA GLY A 68 16.43 -10.46 13.86
C GLY A 68 15.41 -9.32 13.79
N CYS A 69 15.08 -8.80 12.60
CA CYS A 69 14.20 -7.65 12.44
C CYS A 69 12.80 -7.85 13.10
N PRO A 70 12.43 -7.10 14.15
CA PRO A 70 11.13 -7.24 14.81
C PRO A 70 9.97 -6.62 14.00
N VAL A 71 10.28 -5.68 13.11
CA VAL A 71 9.30 -4.98 12.26
C VAL A 71 8.75 -5.88 11.16
N ARG A 72 9.63 -6.65 10.50
CA ARG A 72 9.29 -7.47 9.33
C ARG A 72 8.11 -8.43 9.58
N PRO A 73 8.16 -9.34 10.58
CA PRO A 73 7.05 -10.25 10.85
C PRO A 73 5.79 -9.51 11.30
N CYS A 74 5.93 -8.39 12.02
CA CYS A 74 4.81 -7.58 12.48
C CYS A 74 4.00 -6.99 11.31
N VAL A 75 4.70 -6.34 10.38
CA VAL A 75 4.11 -5.69 9.20
C VAL A 75 3.49 -6.74 8.26
N ILE A 76 4.15 -7.88 8.05
CA ILE A 76 3.60 -9.00 7.26
C ILE A 76 2.33 -9.55 7.90
N LYS A 77 2.34 -9.82 9.22
CA LYS A 77 1.19 -10.37 9.94
C LYS A 77 -0.05 -9.48 9.84
N ARG A 78 0.13 -8.16 9.93
CA ARG A 78 -0.97 -7.18 9.81
C ARG A 78 -1.40 -6.91 8.37
N GLY A 79 -0.69 -7.44 7.38
CA GLY A 79 -0.95 -7.16 5.95
C GLY A 79 -0.56 -5.75 5.52
N TYR A 80 0.25 -5.05 6.30
CA TYR A 80 0.72 -3.70 6.00
C TYR A 80 1.88 -3.72 5.00
N GLU A 81 2.09 -2.61 4.31
CA GLU A 81 3.24 -2.38 3.45
C GLU A 81 4.45 -1.92 4.26
N ASN A 82 4.24 -1.03 5.24
CA ASN A 82 5.26 -0.56 6.15
C ASN A 82 4.65 0.03 7.44
N CYS A 83 5.50 0.44 8.38
CA CYS A 83 5.08 0.99 9.66
C CYS A 83 4.29 2.30 9.60
N SER A 84 4.30 3.06 8.50
CA SER A 84 3.50 4.28 8.33
C SER A 84 2.00 4.02 8.38
N GLN A 85 1.59 2.75 8.24
CA GLN A 85 0.21 2.37 8.34
C GLN A 85 -0.16 2.08 9.80
N CYS A 86 0.76 1.76 10.70
CA CYS A 86 0.45 1.35 12.06
C CYS A 86 -0.12 2.49 12.93
N ASP A 87 -1.22 2.25 13.66
CA ASP A 87 -1.77 3.23 14.61
C ASP A 87 -0.89 3.41 15.84
N ASP A 88 -0.14 2.35 16.20
CA ASP A 88 0.79 2.36 17.32
C ASP A 88 2.10 3.08 16.98
N PHE A 89 2.18 3.81 15.85
CA PHE A 89 3.39 4.52 15.45
C PHE A 89 3.67 5.71 16.37
N ILE A 90 4.84 5.86 16.98
CA ILE A 90 6.03 5.00 16.93
C ILE A 90 5.98 3.95 18.05
N CYS A 91 6.15 2.66 17.72
CA CYS A 91 6.14 1.57 18.70
C CYS A 91 7.55 1.02 18.98
N GLU A 92 7.69 0.28 20.09
CA GLU A 92 8.96 -0.31 20.55
C GLU A 92 9.69 -1.10 19.46
N LYS A 93 8.95 -1.93 18.69
CA LYS A 93 9.53 -2.72 17.59
C LYS A 93 10.15 -1.86 16.50
N LEU A 94 9.55 -0.70 16.20
CA LEU A 94 10.10 0.22 15.20
C LEU A 94 11.25 1.04 15.79
N GLU A 95 11.20 1.40 17.08
CA GLU A 95 12.29 2.13 17.74
C GLU A 95 13.63 1.39 17.63
N GLU A 96 13.63 0.06 17.73
CA GLU A 96 14.83 -0.76 17.53
C GLU A 96 15.50 -0.61 16.15
N ARG A 97 14.81 -0.03 15.16
CA ARG A 97 15.33 0.26 13.80
C ARG A 97 15.11 1.71 13.41
N ALA A 98 14.83 2.58 14.37
CA ALA A 98 14.57 3.99 14.12
C ALA A 98 15.89 4.73 13.89
N VAL A 99 15.96 5.47 12.80
CA VAL A 99 17.09 6.36 12.50
C VAL A 99 16.56 7.76 12.28
N ARG A 100 17.08 8.68 13.09
CA ARG A 100 16.80 10.11 13.09
C ARG A 100 18.10 10.84 12.78
N LEU A 101 18.09 11.71 11.77
CA LEU A 101 19.30 12.43 11.37
C LEU A 101 19.79 13.34 12.51
N GLU A 102 18.85 13.95 13.23
CA GLU A 102 19.11 14.86 14.34
C GLU A 102 19.92 14.16 15.44
N SER A 103 19.53 12.95 15.83
CA SER A 103 20.26 12.15 16.84
C SER A 103 21.69 11.81 16.38
N ILE A 104 21.88 11.43 15.11
CA ILE A 104 23.22 11.17 14.57
C ILE A 104 24.06 12.45 14.55
N GLN A 105 23.45 13.60 14.27
CA GLN A 105 24.14 14.89 14.26
C GLN A 105 24.59 15.34 15.66
N GLU A 106 23.79 15.04 16.69
CA GLU A 106 24.13 15.34 18.09
C GLU A 106 25.29 14.48 18.60
N GLU A 107 25.38 13.23 18.16
CA GLU A 107 26.45 12.29 18.54
C GLU A 107 27.72 12.43 17.70
N ALA A 108 27.62 13.01 16.50
CA ALA A 108 28.75 13.15 15.59
C ALA A 108 29.78 14.17 16.10
N GLN A 109 31.05 13.74 16.20
CA GLN A 109 32.17 14.60 16.60
C GLN A 109 32.49 15.70 15.57
N GLU A 110 32.14 15.46 14.30
CA GLU A 110 32.39 16.37 13.19
C GLU A 110 31.12 16.54 12.35
N LYS A 111 31.08 17.63 11.59
CA LYS A 111 30.00 17.86 10.63
C LYS A 111 29.95 16.74 9.59
N ILE A 112 28.79 16.09 9.51
CA ILE A 112 28.51 15.02 8.55
C ILE A 112 28.65 15.55 7.12
N LYS A 113 29.55 14.93 6.33
CA LYS A 113 29.76 15.32 4.94
C LYS A 113 28.61 14.83 4.08
N ARG A 114 28.36 15.53 2.97
CA ARG A 114 27.24 15.23 2.06
C ARG A 114 27.29 13.79 1.50
N ASN A 115 28.48 13.33 1.12
CA ASN A 115 28.70 11.97 0.61
C ASN A 115 28.43 10.90 1.68
N GLU A 116 28.86 11.14 2.93
CA GLU A 116 28.62 10.26 4.07
C GLU A 116 27.11 10.15 4.38
N TYR A 117 26.42 11.30 4.43
CA TYR A 117 24.97 11.31 4.59
C TYR A 117 24.26 10.51 3.51
N HIS A 118 24.62 10.72 2.24
CA HIS A 118 23.95 10.03 1.13
C HIS A 118 24.17 8.52 1.12
N GLY A 119 25.38 8.04 1.40
CA GLY A 119 25.71 6.61 1.33
C GLY A 119 25.38 5.84 2.60
N CYS A 120 25.51 6.48 3.76
CA CYS A 120 25.56 5.76 5.04
C CYS A 120 24.42 6.11 6.00
N ILE A 121 23.68 7.21 5.80
CA ILE A 121 22.61 7.63 6.73
C ILE A 121 21.25 7.72 6.04
N LYS A 122 21.17 8.42 4.90
CA LYS A 122 19.95 8.65 4.13
C LYS A 122 19.16 7.38 3.81
N PRO A 123 19.79 6.23 3.47
CA PRO A 123 19.06 4.98 3.25
C PRO A 123 18.26 4.53 4.49
N TYR A 124 18.74 4.89 5.68
CA TYR A 124 18.20 4.41 6.95
C TYR A 124 17.33 5.44 7.67
N GLU A 125 17.48 6.75 7.41
CA GLU A 125 16.67 7.84 8.00
C GLU A 125 15.16 7.66 7.74
N ASN A 126 14.50 6.80 8.51
CA ASN A 126 13.16 6.28 8.25
C ASN A 126 12.08 7.03 9.00
N ILE A 127 12.35 7.51 10.21
CA ILE A 127 11.32 8.14 11.05
C ILE A 127 10.74 9.37 10.36
N LYS A 128 11.58 10.23 9.78
CA LYS A 128 11.14 11.38 8.99
C LYS A 128 10.23 10.95 7.83
N ARG A 129 10.66 9.94 7.07
CA ARG A 129 9.96 9.44 5.88
C ARG A 129 8.61 8.79 6.22
N LEU A 130 8.56 7.98 7.27
CA LEU A 130 7.33 7.35 7.73
C LEU A 130 6.34 8.39 8.26
N ASN A 131 6.81 9.40 8.99
CA ASN A 131 5.97 10.54 9.43
C ASN A 131 5.37 11.30 8.25
N GLU A 132 6.14 11.56 7.20
CA GLU A 132 5.64 12.19 5.96
C GLU A 132 4.56 11.31 5.31
N GLN A 133 4.75 9.99 5.27
CA GLN A 133 3.74 9.06 4.74
C GLN A 133 2.46 9.03 5.56
N ILE A 134 2.54 9.01 6.89
CA ILE A 134 1.37 9.04 7.79
C ILE A 134 0.51 10.28 7.49
N LYS A 135 1.15 11.45 7.37
CA LYS A 135 0.46 12.73 7.06
C LYS A 135 -0.27 12.69 5.72
N LEU A 136 0.30 12.02 4.71
CA LEU A 136 -0.27 11.94 3.37
C LEU A 136 -1.39 10.89 3.24
N GLN A 137 -1.27 9.76 3.95
CA GLN A 137 -2.17 8.62 3.77
C GLN A 137 -3.50 8.79 4.53
N GLY A 138 -3.48 9.47 5.68
CA GLY A 138 -4.66 9.63 6.55
C GLY A 138 -5.21 8.29 7.05
N GLN A 139 -6.44 8.31 7.57
CA GLN A 139 -7.03 7.14 8.24
C GLN A 139 -7.40 5.97 7.31
N TYR A 140 -7.57 6.23 6.01
CA TYR A 140 -7.97 5.24 5.00
C TYR A 140 -6.81 4.97 4.04
N SER A 141 -5.63 4.65 4.60
CA SER A 141 -4.43 4.40 3.81
C SER A 141 -4.62 3.22 2.84
N ARG A 142 -3.89 3.24 1.72
CA ARG A 142 -3.98 2.27 0.63
C ARG A 142 -2.72 1.43 0.52
N MET A 143 -2.84 0.32 -0.21
CA MET A 143 -1.73 -0.55 -0.60
C MET A 143 -1.08 -0.02 -1.90
N LEU A 144 -0.10 0.88 -1.78
CA LEU A 144 0.49 1.64 -2.91
C LEU A 144 1.81 1.05 -3.41
N ASN A 145 2.36 0.04 -2.75
CA ASN A 145 3.65 -0.53 -3.11
C ASN A 145 3.51 -1.64 -4.15
N GLU A 146 3.86 -1.33 -5.40
CA GLU A 146 3.77 -2.29 -6.51
C GLU A 146 4.68 -3.52 -6.38
N ARG A 147 5.68 -3.46 -5.49
CA ARG A 147 6.60 -4.60 -5.27
C ARG A 147 6.02 -5.62 -4.29
N ILE A 148 5.01 -5.24 -3.51
CA ILE A 148 4.29 -6.13 -2.60
C ILE A 148 2.96 -6.48 -3.24
N LYS A 149 2.92 -7.53 -4.08
CA LYS A 149 1.65 -8.02 -4.63
C LYS A 149 0.84 -8.70 -3.51
N PRO A 150 -0.36 -8.19 -3.15
CA PRO A 150 -1.18 -8.80 -2.12
C PRO A 150 -1.94 -10.01 -2.67
N THR A 151 -2.28 -10.94 -1.77
CA THR A 151 -3.35 -11.91 -1.98
C THR A 151 -4.67 -11.34 -1.45
N GLU A 152 -5.80 -11.96 -1.79
CA GLU A 152 -7.11 -11.56 -1.23
C GLU A 152 -7.15 -11.67 0.30
N ASP A 153 -6.50 -12.68 0.89
CA ASP A 153 -6.38 -12.82 2.34
C ASP A 153 -5.60 -11.64 2.96
N ILE A 154 -4.51 -11.20 2.32
CA ILE A 154 -3.77 -10.03 2.77
C ILE A 154 -4.61 -8.75 2.60
N MET A 155 -5.38 -8.59 1.52
CA MET A 155 -6.30 -7.47 1.36
C MET A 155 -7.35 -7.43 2.48
N ARG A 156 -7.93 -8.60 2.84
CA ARG A 156 -8.88 -8.72 3.96
C ARG A 156 -8.25 -8.35 5.29
N LYS A 157 -7.04 -8.86 5.59
CA LYS A 157 -6.27 -8.48 6.79
C LYS A 157 -5.97 -6.98 6.83
N PHE A 158 -5.62 -6.39 5.68
CA PHE A 158 -5.35 -4.97 5.56
C PHE A 158 -6.56 -4.09 5.90
N ILE A 159 -7.80 -4.55 5.65
CA ILE A 159 -9.00 -3.78 6.03
C ILE A 159 -9.16 -3.66 7.55
N GLU A 160 -8.61 -4.62 8.31
CA GLU A 160 -8.45 -4.63 9.78
C GLU A 160 -9.76 -4.74 10.58
N LEU A 161 -10.77 -3.91 10.32
CA LEU A 161 -12.01 -3.90 11.09
C LEU A 161 -12.92 -5.06 10.68
N SER A 162 -13.25 -5.93 11.64
CA SER A 162 -14.10 -7.11 11.41
C SER A 162 -15.43 -6.75 10.75
N GLN A 163 -16.12 -5.69 11.23
CA GLN A 163 -17.39 -5.29 10.61
C GLN A 163 -17.23 -4.86 9.14
N VAL A 164 -16.08 -4.29 8.74
CA VAL A 164 -15.84 -3.87 7.35
C VAL A 164 -15.41 -5.07 6.49
N ILE A 165 -14.65 -6.00 7.07
CA ILE A 165 -14.30 -7.28 6.42
C ILE A 165 -15.57 -8.07 6.09
N GLU A 166 -16.56 -8.12 6.99
CA GLU A 166 -17.85 -8.75 6.69
C GLU A 166 -18.58 -8.08 5.53
N LEU A 167 -18.52 -6.74 5.41
CA LEU A 167 -19.10 -6.03 4.27
C LEU A 167 -18.36 -6.32 2.97
N TRP A 168 -17.03 -6.43 3.03
CA TRP A 168 -16.20 -6.85 1.91
C TRP A 168 -16.60 -8.26 1.47
N ASP A 169 -16.65 -9.22 2.38
CA ASP A 169 -17.00 -10.61 2.08
C ASP A 169 -18.42 -10.74 1.51
N LYS A 170 -19.39 -9.98 2.04
CA LYS A 170 -20.75 -9.90 1.48
C LYS A 170 -20.78 -9.35 0.05
N LEU A 171 -20.01 -8.31 -0.25
CA LEU A 171 -19.90 -7.75 -1.59
C LEU A 171 -19.33 -8.79 -2.56
N ILE A 172 -18.19 -9.39 -2.21
CA ILE A 172 -17.52 -10.40 -3.03
C ILE A 172 -18.43 -11.61 -3.26
N GLY A 173 -19.04 -12.16 -2.22
CA GLY A 173 -19.97 -13.28 -2.33
C GLY A 173 -21.20 -12.96 -3.18
N ASN A 174 -21.74 -11.74 -3.10
CA ASN A 174 -22.83 -11.31 -3.97
C ASN A 174 -22.39 -11.24 -5.45
N ILE A 175 -21.20 -10.71 -5.72
CA ILE A 175 -20.66 -10.63 -7.09
C ILE A 175 -20.48 -12.03 -7.67
N GLU A 176 -19.82 -12.92 -6.93
CA GLU A 176 -19.47 -14.26 -7.41
C GLU A 176 -20.68 -15.18 -7.55
N SER A 177 -21.74 -14.97 -6.75
CA SER A 177 -22.98 -15.75 -6.88
C SER A 177 -23.93 -15.21 -7.95
N SER A 178 -23.93 -13.89 -8.22
CA SER A 178 -24.94 -13.26 -9.08
C SER A 178 -24.43 -12.91 -10.49
N TYR A 179 -23.11 -13.00 -10.71
CA TYR A 179 -22.49 -12.55 -11.96
C TYR A 179 -21.38 -13.50 -12.42
N ASN A 180 -21.40 -13.84 -13.71
CA ASN A 180 -20.32 -14.53 -14.40
C ASN A 180 -19.28 -13.50 -14.87
N LEU A 181 -18.38 -13.11 -13.96
CA LEU A 181 -17.29 -12.15 -14.14
C LEU A 181 -15.92 -12.78 -13.85
N GLU A 182 -14.91 -12.30 -14.57
CA GLU A 182 -13.52 -12.68 -14.37
C GLU A 182 -12.89 -11.78 -13.27
N LYS A 183 -12.24 -12.38 -12.27
CA LYS A 183 -11.66 -11.69 -11.11
C LYS A 183 -10.13 -11.60 -11.22
N TYR A 184 -9.56 -10.42 -10.96
CA TYR A 184 -8.12 -10.17 -11.05
C TYR A 184 -7.62 -9.27 -9.91
N ILE A 185 -6.41 -9.54 -9.42
CA ILE A 185 -5.64 -8.58 -8.62
C ILE A 185 -4.74 -7.79 -9.56
N LYS A 186 -4.94 -6.47 -9.61
CA LYS A 186 -4.22 -5.57 -10.51
C LYS A 186 -3.62 -4.40 -9.73
N TYR A 187 -2.46 -3.92 -10.15
CA TYR A 187 -1.92 -2.65 -9.67
C TYR A 187 -2.47 -1.50 -10.53
N GLY A 188 -3.30 -0.63 -9.93
CA GLY A 188 -3.94 0.51 -10.57
C GLY A 188 -3.04 1.73 -10.74
N GLY A 189 -1.80 1.69 -10.23
CA GLY A 189 -0.83 2.78 -10.30
C GLY A 189 -0.66 3.51 -8.96
N LYS A 190 0.34 4.40 -8.89
CA LYS A 190 0.82 5.02 -7.64
C LYS A 190 -0.21 5.81 -6.82
N ASN A 191 -1.29 6.26 -7.46
CA ASN A 191 -2.36 7.03 -6.80
C ASN A 191 -3.50 6.15 -6.30
N TYR A 192 -3.59 4.91 -6.79
CA TYR A 192 -4.75 4.03 -6.55
C TYR A 192 -4.37 2.75 -5.82
N GLY A 193 -3.15 2.27 -6.02
CA GLY A 193 -2.63 1.06 -5.38
C GLY A 193 -3.14 -0.23 -6.02
N TRP A 194 -3.08 -1.30 -5.24
CA TRP A 194 -3.66 -2.59 -5.60
C TRP A 194 -5.19 -2.54 -5.58
N GLU A 195 -5.82 -3.23 -6.53
CA GLU A 195 -7.27 -3.34 -6.68
C GLU A 195 -7.68 -4.79 -7.00
N LEU A 196 -8.83 -5.20 -6.47
CA LEU A 196 -9.56 -6.38 -6.91
C LEU A 196 -10.53 -5.95 -8.01
N GLN A 197 -10.30 -6.43 -9.23
CA GLN A 197 -11.01 -5.99 -10.42
C GLN A 197 -11.90 -7.12 -10.98
N TYR A 198 -13.15 -6.78 -11.25
CA TYR A 198 -14.10 -7.68 -11.93
C TYR A 198 -14.35 -7.23 -13.35
N LYS A 199 -14.21 -8.15 -14.30
CA LYS A 199 -14.30 -7.88 -15.75
C LYS A 199 -15.29 -8.80 -16.44
N LYS A 200 -15.83 -8.33 -17.57
CA LYS A 200 -16.48 -9.18 -18.57
C LYS A 200 -15.72 -9.04 -19.88
N GLY A 201 -14.91 -10.04 -20.22
CA GLY A 201 -13.92 -9.91 -21.28
C GLY A 201 -12.99 -8.71 -21.03
N ARG A 202 -12.88 -7.81 -22.02
CA ARG A 202 -11.99 -6.63 -21.89
C ARG A 202 -12.53 -5.54 -20.97
N ARG A 203 -13.84 -5.51 -20.72
CA ARG A 203 -14.52 -4.42 -20.00
C ARG A 203 -14.42 -4.61 -18.49
N THR A 204 -13.86 -3.63 -17.79
CA THR A 204 -13.95 -3.56 -16.33
C THR A 204 -15.36 -3.16 -15.91
N ILE A 205 -15.96 -3.93 -15.02
CA ILE A 205 -17.28 -3.66 -14.45
C ILE A 205 -17.12 -2.80 -13.19
N ILE A 206 -16.27 -3.26 -12.26
CA ILE A 206 -15.88 -2.53 -11.05
C ILE A 206 -14.42 -2.81 -10.70
N SER A 207 -13.78 -1.86 -10.03
CA SER A 207 -12.53 -2.05 -9.29
C SER A 207 -12.78 -1.79 -7.81
N ILE A 208 -12.27 -2.65 -6.93
CA ILE A 208 -12.42 -2.54 -5.49
C ILE A 208 -11.04 -2.33 -4.88
N HIS A 209 -10.84 -1.20 -4.20
CA HIS A 209 -9.59 -0.82 -3.57
C HIS A 209 -9.67 -1.10 -2.07
N PRO A 210 -8.85 -2.04 -1.53
CA PRO A 210 -8.73 -2.21 -0.09
C PRO A 210 -8.08 -0.95 0.51
N GLU A 211 -8.65 -0.50 1.61
CA GLU A 211 -8.16 0.62 2.41
C GLU A 211 -8.08 0.17 3.87
N ARG A 212 -7.25 0.81 4.69
CA ARG A 212 -7.36 0.60 6.14
C ARG A 212 -8.76 1.00 6.59
N ARG A 213 -9.46 0.14 7.33
CA ARG A 213 -10.78 0.41 7.94
C ARG A 213 -11.91 0.70 6.96
N ALA A 214 -11.71 0.48 5.67
CA ALA A 214 -12.67 0.75 4.62
C ALA A 214 -12.33 -0.06 3.36
N PHE A 215 -13.18 0.04 2.36
CA PHE A 215 -12.77 -0.21 0.98
C PHE A 215 -13.50 0.75 0.06
N THR A 216 -12.91 1.07 -1.09
CA THR A 216 -13.54 1.96 -2.06
C THR A 216 -13.82 1.23 -3.36
N ILE A 217 -15.07 1.27 -3.82
CA ILE A 217 -15.47 0.72 -5.10
C ILE A 217 -15.47 1.84 -6.13
N LEU A 218 -14.75 1.64 -7.22
CA LEU A 218 -14.79 2.47 -8.40
C LEU A 218 -15.80 1.91 -9.40
N PHE A 219 -16.84 2.69 -9.69
CA PHE A 219 -17.75 2.46 -10.80
C PHE A 219 -17.47 3.47 -11.92
N THR A 220 -17.31 2.98 -13.15
CA THR A 220 -17.26 3.84 -14.34
C THR A 220 -18.60 3.78 -15.06
N PHE A 221 -19.46 4.78 -14.83
CA PHE A 221 -20.78 4.87 -15.45
C PHE A 221 -20.71 5.63 -16.79
N GLY A 222 -21.03 4.95 -17.88
CA GLY A 222 -21.22 5.57 -19.19
C GLY A 222 -22.58 6.27 -19.33
N ARG A 223 -22.81 7.00 -20.43
CA ARG A 223 -24.07 7.76 -20.65
C ARG A 223 -25.33 6.93 -20.48
N LYS A 224 -25.42 5.76 -21.13
CA LYS A 224 -26.58 4.85 -21.05
C LYS A 224 -26.85 4.35 -19.62
N GLU A 225 -25.80 4.13 -18.84
CA GLU A 225 -25.93 3.63 -17.47
C GLU A 225 -26.37 4.77 -16.53
N LEU A 226 -25.98 6.01 -16.82
CA LEU A 226 -26.46 7.22 -16.12
C LEU A 226 -27.94 7.52 -16.39
N GLU A 227 -28.47 7.18 -17.57
CA GLU A 227 -29.91 7.28 -17.84
C GLU A 227 -30.72 6.36 -16.91
N GLY A 228 -30.25 5.12 -16.72
CA GLY A 228 -30.84 4.15 -15.79
C GLY A 228 -30.73 4.57 -14.31
N PHE A 229 -29.78 5.42 -13.97
CA PHE A 229 -29.56 5.90 -12.60
C PHE A 229 -30.77 6.67 -12.04
N ASN A 230 -31.52 7.39 -12.89
CA ASN A 230 -32.71 8.12 -12.49
C ASN A 230 -33.80 7.24 -11.86
N LEU A 231 -33.84 5.95 -12.23
CA LEU A 231 -34.82 4.98 -11.71
C LEU A 231 -34.43 4.43 -10.33
N VAL A 232 -33.16 4.52 -9.95
CA VAL A 232 -32.63 3.97 -8.70
C VAL A 232 -32.25 5.03 -7.67
N LYS A 233 -32.34 6.33 -8.00
CA LYS A 233 -31.99 7.44 -7.10
C LYS A 233 -32.70 7.41 -5.74
N ASN A 234 -33.92 6.86 -5.68
CA ASN A 234 -34.70 6.71 -4.45
C ASN A 234 -34.34 5.45 -3.63
N LYS A 235 -33.50 4.57 -4.18
CA LYS A 235 -33.05 3.32 -3.54
C LYS A 235 -31.65 3.45 -2.90
N ILE A 236 -30.99 4.60 -3.07
CA ILE A 236 -29.67 4.89 -2.51
C ILE A 236 -29.76 6.03 -1.49
N SER A 237 -28.80 6.09 -0.58
CA SER A 237 -28.73 7.17 0.42
C SER A 237 -28.52 8.54 -0.23
N LYS A 238 -29.01 9.60 0.43
CA LYS A 238 -28.82 11.00 0.00
C LYS A 238 -27.35 11.34 -0.23
N LYS A 239 -26.46 10.90 0.67
CA LYS A 239 -25.01 11.12 0.55
C LYS A 239 -24.42 10.47 -0.71
N THR A 240 -24.89 9.28 -1.09
CA THR A 240 -24.42 8.60 -2.32
C THR A 240 -25.01 9.24 -3.57
N LEU A 241 -26.26 9.70 -3.52
CA LEU A 241 -26.86 10.47 -4.60
C LEU A 241 -26.09 11.78 -4.86
N GLU A 242 -25.77 12.53 -3.79
CA GLU A 242 -24.94 13.75 -3.87
C GLU A 242 -23.56 13.47 -4.46
N LEU A 243 -22.89 12.39 -4.05
CA LEU A 243 -21.62 11.94 -4.62
C LEU A 243 -21.73 11.74 -6.14
N VAL A 244 -22.75 11.03 -6.61
CA VAL A 244 -22.93 10.76 -8.05
C VAL A 244 -23.22 12.04 -8.83
N ASN A 245 -24.05 12.93 -8.29
CA ASN A 245 -24.40 14.20 -8.92
C ASN A 245 -23.17 15.11 -9.06
N ASN A 246 -22.38 15.24 -8.00
CA ASN A 246 -21.20 16.09 -7.96
C ASN A 246 -19.97 15.50 -8.68
N THR A 247 -20.02 14.21 -9.02
CA THR A 247 -18.91 13.58 -9.75
C THR A 247 -18.82 14.11 -11.18
N ARG A 248 -17.62 14.55 -11.56
CA ARG A 248 -17.29 15.04 -12.89
C ARG A 248 -17.51 13.96 -13.96
N GLN A 249 -18.15 14.37 -15.05
CA GLN A 249 -18.27 13.55 -16.26
C GLN A 249 -17.00 13.70 -17.11
N TYR A 250 -16.38 12.58 -17.44
CA TYR A 250 -15.29 12.48 -18.40
C TYR A 250 -15.78 11.87 -19.72
N HIS A 251 -14.89 11.82 -20.72
CA HIS A 251 -15.18 11.28 -22.05
C HIS A 251 -15.59 9.80 -21.99
N ASP A 252 -15.04 9.05 -21.04
CA ASP A 252 -15.23 7.62 -20.83
C ASP A 252 -16.28 7.29 -19.74
N GLY A 253 -16.77 8.29 -18.99
CA GLY A 253 -17.84 8.11 -18.02
C GLY A 253 -17.75 9.03 -16.79
N LYS A 254 -18.67 8.84 -15.84
CA LYS A 254 -18.52 9.33 -14.46
C LYS A 254 -17.85 8.25 -13.62
N TRP A 255 -16.76 8.63 -12.96
CA TRP A 255 -15.96 7.73 -12.12
C TRP A 255 -16.40 7.90 -10.67
N ILE A 256 -17.36 7.09 -10.23
CA ILE A 256 -17.93 7.16 -8.88
C ILE A 256 -17.05 6.34 -7.93
N TRP A 257 -16.42 7.03 -6.98
CA TRP A 257 -15.61 6.42 -5.92
C TRP A 257 -16.43 6.30 -4.64
N LEU A 258 -17.10 5.16 -4.45
CA LEU A 258 -17.92 4.92 -3.27
C LEU A 258 -17.11 4.19 -2.21
N ARG A 259 -16.73 4.91 -1.15
CA ARG A 259 -16.12 4.30 0.05
C ARG A 259 -17.20 3.63 0.90
N VAL A 260 -16.94 2.39 1.29
CA VAL A 260 -17.79 1.56 2.14
C VAL A 260 -17.14 1.42 3.51
N THR A 261 -17.87 1.88 4.52
CA THR A 261 -17.50 1.80 5.94
C THR A 261 -18.62 1.19 6.79
N ASP A 262 -19.82 1.04 6.22
CA ASP A 262 -21.02 0.59 6.91
C ASP A 262 -21.99 -0.12 5.93
N SER A 263 -23.02 -0.74 6.47
CA SER A 263 -24.04 -1.48 5.70
C SER A 263 -24.88 -0.60 4.78
N THR A 264 -25.08 0.68 5.11
CA THR A 264 -25.82 1.61 4.23
C THR A 264 -25.03 1.82 2.94
N LYS A 265 -23.72 2.03 3.06
CA LYS A 265 -22.82 2.17 1.91
C LYS A 265 -22.68 0.88 1.11
N LEU A 266 -22.70 -0.28 1.75
CA LEU A 266 -22.74 -1.55 1.04
C LEU A 266 -24.04 -1.70 0.23
N ASN A 267 -25.20 -1.42 0.83
CA ASN A 267 -26.48 -1.51 0.13
C ASN A 267 -26.55 -0.56 -1.07
N ASP A 268 -26.08 0.68 -0.89
CA ASP A 268 -25.92 1.63 -1.99
C ASP A 268 -25.04 1.03 -3.10
N ALA A 269 -23.89 0.44 -2.75
CA ALA A 269 -22.98 -0.16 -3.71
C ALA A 269 -23.61 -1.30 -4.53
N LEU A 270 -24.42 -2.15 -3.89
CA LEU A 270 -25.12 -3.24 -4.57
C LEU A 270 -26.15 -2.72 -5.58
N VAL A 271 -26.90 -1.66 -5.22
CA VAL A 271 -27.82 -0.98 -6.15
C VAL A 271 -27.07 -0.37 -7.34
N LEU A 272 -25.92 0.27 -7.08
CA LEU A 272 -25.07 0.79 -8.15
C LEU A 272 -24.53 -0.32 -9.05
N LEU A 273 -24.12 -1.46 -8.47
CA LEU A 273 -23.63 -2.61 -9.23
C LEU A 273 -24.72 -3.19 -10.15
N GLU A 274 -25.94 -3.39 -9.65
CA GLU A 274 -27.07 -3.85 -10.45
C GLU A 274 -27.41 -2.88 -11.60
N THR A 275 -27.30 -1.58 -11.34
CA THR A 275 -27.48 -0.53 -12.37
C THR A 275 -26.36 -0.59 -13.41
N LYS A 276 -25.12 -0.85 -12.98
CA LYS A 276 -23.94 -0.95 -13.82
C LYS A 276 -23.94 -2.21 -14.70
N LYS A 277 -24.39 -3.33 -14.15
CA LYS A 277 -24.58 -4.61 -14.84
C LYS A 277 -25.72 -5.34 -14.14
N LYS A 278 -26.73 -5.76 -14.91
CA LYS A 278 -27.76 -6.64 -14.39
C LYS A 278 -27.17 -8.01 -14.03
N PRO A 279 -27.63 -8.65 -12.93
CA PRO A 279 -27.31 -10.03 -12.61
C PRO A 279 -27.51 -10.94 -13.82
N ASP A 280 -26.65 -11.93 -13.95
CA ASP A 280 -26.84 -12.91 -15.01
C ASP A 280 -28.08 -13.77 -14.66
N ARG A 281 -28.90 -14.12 -15.67
CA ARG A 281 -30.02 -15.03 -15.46
C ARG A 281 -29.41 -16.41 -15.20
N LEU A 282 -29.41 -16.83 -13.94
CA LEU A 282 -29.06 -18.20 -13.53
C LEU A 282 -30.20 -19.16 -13.91
#